data_AF-A0A9X9Q9L3-F1
#
_entry.id   AF-A0A9X9Q9L3-F1
#
_cell.length_a   1.000
_cell.length_b   1.000
_cell.length_c   1.000
_cell.angle_alpha   90.00
_cell.angle_beta   90.00
_cell.angle_gamma   90.00
#
_symmetry.space_group_name_H-M   'P 1'
#
loop_
_entity.id
_entity.type
_entity.pdbx_description
1 polymer ?
#
loop_
_entity_poly.entity_id
_entity_poly.type
_entity_poly.pdbx_seq_one_letter_code
_entity_poly.pdbx_strand_id
1 'polypeptide(L)'
;MTVHDKFLALGTHYGKVYLLDIQGNITQKFDVSPVKINQISLDESGEHMGVCSEDGKVQVFGLYSGEEFHETFDCPIKIIAVHPHFVRSSCKQFVTGGKKLLLFERSWMSRWKSSVLHEGEGNIRSVKWRGHLIAWANNMGVKIFDITSKQRITNVPRDDISLRPDMYPCSLCWKDNVTLIIGWGTSVK
;
A
#
# COMPACT_ATOMS: atom_id res chain seq x y z
N MET A 1 -6.19 0.93 8.68
CA MET A 1 -5.46 0.43 9.88
C MET A 1 -4.33 -0.47 9.40
N THR A 2 -3.16 -0.39 10.03
CA THR A 2 -2.09 -1.37 9.86
C THR A 2 -1.48 -1.70 11.22
N VAL A 3 -1.02 -2.92 11.39
CA VAL A 3 -0.49 -3.45 12.65
C VAL A 3 1.02 -3.59 12.52
N HIS A 4 1.74 -3.24 13.56
CA HIS A 4 3.16 -3.52 13.74
C HIS A 4 3.36 -4.12 15.14
N ASP A 5 4.43 -4.88 15.36
CA ASP A 5 4.67 -5.60 16.63
C ASP A 5 4.70 -4.67 17.86
N LYS A 6 4.99 -3.39 17.65
CA LYS A 6 5.12 -2.37 18.70
C LYS A 6 3.92 -1.45 18.84
N PHE A 7 3.10 -1.30 17.79
CA PHE A 7 2.04 -0.30 17.76
C PHE A 7 0.99 -0.58 16.67
N LEU A 8 -0.16 0.07 16.82
CA LEU A 8 -1.24 0.11 15.85
C LEU A 8 -1.31 1.46 15.16
N ALA A 9 -1.39 1.51 13.83
CA ALA A 9 -1.63 2.75 13.09
C ALA A 9 -3.07 2.81 12.55
N LEU A 10 -3.82 3.83 12.96
CA LEU A 10 -5.23 4.04 12.64
C LEU A 10 -5.44 5.31 11.83
N GLY A 11 -6.03 5.19 10.64
CA GLY A 11 -6.46 6.31 9.81
C GLY A 11 -7.95 6.56 9.97
N THR A 12 -8.38 7.81 10.01
CA THR A 12 -9.78 8.19 10.23
C THR A 12 -10.47 8.74 8.98
N HIS A 13 -11.80 8.84 9.04
CA HIS A 13 -12.63 9.45 8.00
C HIS A 13 -12.45 10.98 7.86
N TYR A 14 -11.82 11.63 8.84
CA TYR A 14 -11.52 13.07 8.86
C TYR A 14 -10.00 13.33 8.78
N GLY A 15 -9.27 12.38 8.18
CA GLY A 15 -7.91 12.60 7.68
C GLY A 15 -6.80 12.68 8.71
N LYS A 16 -7.04 12.10 9.89
CA LYS A 16 -6.03 11.95 10.95
C LYS A 16 -5.47 10.54 10.97
N VAL A 17 -4.20 10.42 11.31
CA VAL A 17 -3.53 9.15 11.62
C VAL A 17 -3.10 9.14 13.07
N TYR A 18 -3.44 8.08 13.80
CA TYR A 18 -3.07 7.86 15.19
C TYR A 18 -2.17 6.64 15.30
N LEU A 19 -1.09 6.74 16.08
CA LEU A 19 -0.32 5.58 16.52
C LEU A 19 -0.70 5.26 17.95
N LEU A 20 -1.03 4.01 18.21
CA LEU A 20 -1.44 3.52 19.51
C LEU A 20 -0.45 2.45 19.96
N ASP A 21 -0.01 2.49 21.21
CA ASP A 21 0.76 1.38 21.79
C ASP A 21 -0.12 0.13 21.99
N ILE A 22 0.48 -0.96 22.47
CA ILE A 22 -0.21 -2.23 22.73
C ILE A 22 -1.28 -2.14 23.84
N GLN A 23 -1.29 -1.07 24.63
CA GLN A 23 -2.30 -0.80 25.66
C GLN A 23 -3.44 0.08 25.12
N GLY A 24 -3.31 0.60 23.90
CA GLY A 24 -4.28 1.50 23.27
C GLY A 24 -4.06 2.98 23.57
N ASN A 25 -2.94 3.36 24.18
CA ASN A 25 -2.61 4.78 24.40
C ASN A 25 -2.12 5.42 23.10
N ILE A 26 -2.58 6.63 22.79
CA ILE A 26 -2.11 7.38 21.63
C ILE A 26 -0.69 7.88 21.90
N THR A 27 0.28 7.38 21.13
CA THR A 27 1.69 7.79 21.22
C THR A 27 2.03 8.90 20.23
N GLN A 28 1.41 8.90 19.05
CA GLN A 28 1.59 9.94 18.04
C GLN A 28 0.30 10.22 17.28
N LYS A 29 0.23 11.43 16.69
CA LYS A 29 -0.91 11.91 15.90
C LYS A 29 -0.40 12.74 14.72
N PHE A 30 -0.93 12.46 13.53
CA PHE A 30 -0.63 13.20 12.31
C PHE A 30 -1.92 13.73 11.67
N ASP A 31 -1.93 15.00 11.28
CA ASP A 31 -3.01 15.62 10.51
C ASP A 31 -2.59 15.63 9.03
N VAL A 32 -3.10 14.68 8.23
CA VAL A 32 -2.63 14.42 6.86
C VAL A 32 -3.53 15.09 5.83
N SER A 33 -4.85 14.98 6.00
CA SER A 33 -5.86 15.43 5.06
C SER A 33 -7.09 15.95 5.81
N PRO A 34 -7.94 16.81 5.19
CA PRO A 34 -9.26 17.11 5.72
C PRO A 34 -10.28 15.98 5.50
N VAL A 35 -9.95 14.95 4.70
CA VAL A 35 -10.87 13.87 4.31
C VAL A 35 -10.32 12.48 4.64
N LYS A 36 -11.11 11.45 4.37
CA LYS A 36 -10.82 10.06 4.73
C LYS A 36 -9.42 9.59 4.32
N ILE A 37 -8.72 8.98 5.28
CA ILE A 37 -7.54 8.15 5.03
C ILE A 37 -7.99 6.81 4.44
N ASN A 38 -7.47 6.48 3.27
CA ASN A 38 -7.84 5.26 2.55
C ASN A 38 -6.96 4.08 2.94
N GLN A 39 -5.64 4.28 3.00
CA GLN A 39 -4.71 3.22 3.39
C GLN A 39 -3.48 3.80 4.11
N ILE A 40 -2.94 2.98 5.01
CA ILE A 40 -1.67 3.19 5.70
C ILE A 40 -0.82 1.95 5.44
N SER A 41 0.47 2.15 5.18
CA SER A 41 1.48 1.08 5.07
C SER A 41 2.67 1.42 5.94
N LEU A 42 3.31 0.42 6.53
CA LEU A 42 4.57 0.55 7.25
C LEU A 42 5.64 -0.30 6.57
N ASP A 43 6.90 0.10 6.72
CA ASP A 43 8.03 -0.79 6.47
C ASP A 43 8.16 -1.83 7.61
N GLU A 44 9.01 -2.84 7.43
CA GLU A 44 9.11 -3.93 8.41
C GLU A 44 9.73 -3.50 9.74
N SER A 45 10.53 -2.41 9.78
CA SER A 45 11.04 -1.87 11.04
C SER A 45 9.99 -1.01 11.78
N GLY A 46 8.92 -0.61 11.09
CA GLY A 46 7.92 0.32 11.61
C GLY A 46 8.48 1.73 11.79
N GLU A 47 9.50 2.12 11.03
CA GLU A 47 10.12 3.44 11.10
C GLU A 47 9.65 4.37 10.00
N HIS A 48 9.14 3.82 8.88
CA HIS A 48 8.62 4.59 7.76
C HIS A 48 7.17 4.23 7.49
N MET A 49 6.36 5.27 7.25
CA MET A 49 4.94 5.15 7.04
C MET A 49 4.54 5.82 5.72
N GLY A 50 3.77 5.08 4.93
CA GLY A 50 3.04 5.63 3.79
C GLY A 50 1.56 5.81 4.13
N VAL A 51 0.99 6.94 3.76
CA VAL A 51 -0.43 7.27 3.95
C VAL A 51 -1.01 7.82 2.65
N CYS A 52 -2.24 7.41 2.31
CA CYS A 52 -2.99 7.99 1.20
C CYS A 52 -4.45 8.31 1.58
N SER A 53 -5.03 9.31 0.93
CA SER A 53 -6.37 9.84 1.26
C SER A 53 -7.28 10.02 0.05
N GLU A 54 -8.56 10.28 0.35
CA GLU A 54 -9.63 10.40 -0.65
C GLU A 54 -9.50 11.64 -1.55
N ASP A 55 -8.87 12.70 -1.07
CA ASP A 55 -8.55 13.93 -1.83
C ASP A 55 -7.27 13.79 -2.66
N GLY A 56 -6.72 12.59 -2.78
CA GLY A 56 -5.56 12.31 -3.64
C GLY A 56 -4.21 12.62 -3.02
N LYS A 57 -4.12 12.96 -1.72
CA LYS A 57 -2.81 13.12 -1.08
C LYS A 57 -2.13 11.78 -0.86
N VAL A 58 -0.82 11.76 -1.09
CA VAL A 58 0.08 10.66 -0.75
C VAL A 58 1.26 11.24 0.00
N GLN A 59 1.52 10.68 1.18
CA GLN A 59 2.68 11.03 1.99
C GLN A 59 3.45 9.76 2.35
N VAL A 60 4.78 9.80 2.27
CA VAL A 60 5.65 8.74 2.78
C VAL A 60 6.74 9.38 3.62
N PHE A 61 6.77 9.09 4.92
CA PHE A 61 7.66 9.77 5.85
C PHE A 61 8.15 8.87 6.97
N GLY A 62 9.27 9.24 7.57
CA GLY A 62 9.78 8.56 8.76
C GLY A 62 9.08 9.04 10.04
N LEU A 63 8.77 8.12 10.95
CA LEU A 63 8.15 8.45 12.24
C LEU A 63 9.09 9.18 13.21
N TYR A 64 10.41 9.02 13.00
CA TYR A 64 11.46 9.60 13.84
C TYR A 64 12.57 10.25 13.01
N SER A 65 12.35 10.46 11.71
CA SER A 65 13.32 11.04 10.79
C SER A 65 12.66 12.12 9.94
N GLY A 66 13.38 13.17 9.56
CA GLY A 66 12.85 14.25 8.71
C GLY A 66 12.71 13.91 7.22
N GLU A 67 12.77 12.63 6.83
CA GLU A 67 12.57 12.25 5.44
C GLU A 67 11.08 12.23 5.09
N GLU A 68 10.71 12.92 4.01
CA GLU A 68 9.33 12.97 3.55
C GLU A 68 9.21 13.02 2.01
N PHE A 69 8.24 12.28 1.48
CA PHE A 69 7.66 12.43 0.16
C PHE A 69 6.24 12.95 0.33
N HIS A 70 5.86 13.95 -0.48
CA HIS A 70 4.51 14.51 -0.51
C HIS A 70 4.10 14.77 -1.96
N GLU A 71 2.96 14.22 -2.37
CA GLU A 71 2.37 14.51 -3.67
C GLU A 71 0.84 14.54 -3.55
N THR A 72 0.20 15.40 -4.35
CA THR A 72 -1.27 15.48 -4.45
C THR A 72 -1.66 15.14 -5.88
N PHE A 73 -2.46 14.10 -6.04
CA PHE A 73 -2.97 13.65 -7.33
C PHE A 73 -4.34 14.25 -7.60
N ASP A 74 -4.67 14.47 -8.88
CA ASP A 74 -5.99 14.97 -9.31
C ASP A 74 -7.12 13.91 -9.19
N CYS A 75 -6.85 12.80 -8.51
CA CYS A 75 -7.82 11.74 -8.29
C CYS A 75 -7.64 11.06 -6.93
N PRO A 76 -8.69 10.43 -6.38
CA PRO A 76 -8.58 9.71 -5.12
C PRO A 76 -7.56 8.59 -5.18
N ILE A 77 -6.69 8.51 -4.16
CA ILE A 77 -5.72 7.44 -4.00
C ILE A 77 -6.22 6.45 -2.95
N LYS A 78 -6.38 5.20 -3.38
CA LYS A 78 -7.04 4.15 -2.61
C LYS A 78 -6.07 3.23 -1.90
N ILE A 79 -4.88 3.06 -2.47
CA ILE A 79 -3.91 2.08 -2.01
C ILE A 79 -2.52 2.67 -1.89
N ILE A 80 -1.75 2.15 -0.92
CA ILE A 80 -0.33 2.43 -0.77
C ILE A 80 0.37 1.23 -0.12
N ALA A 81 1.58 0.90 -0.58
CA ALA A 81 2.49 -0.01 0.10
C ALA A 81 3.92 0.51 0.00
N VAL A 82 4.57 0.69 1.16
CA VAL A 82 5.99 1.05 1.22
C VAL A 82 6.87 -0.19 1.10
N HIS A 83 8.07 -0.03 0.54
CA HIS A 83 9.03 -1.12 0.46
C HIS A 83 9.36 -1.66 1.87
N PRO A 84 9.39 -2.98 2.09
CA PRO A 84 9.64 -3.61 3.41
C PRO A 84 10.90 -3.13 4.11
N HIS A 85 11.91 -2.76 3.34
CA HIS A 85 13.18 -2.20 3.82
C HIS A 85 13.42 -0.81 3.22
N PHE A 86 12.50 0.13 3.45
CA PHE A 86 12.42 1.41 2.74
C PHE A 86 13.74 2.20 2.68
N VAL A 87 14.52 2.22 3.77
CA VAL A 87 15.82 2.91 3.84
C VAL A 87 17.00 2.05 3.39
N ARG A 88 16.93 0.73 3.61
CA ARG A 88 18.06 -0.18 3.32
C ARG A 88 18.11 -0.63 1.86
N SER A 89 17.04 -0.45 1.09
CA SER A 89 17.08 -0.72 -0.35
C SER A 89 17.93 0.34 -1.06
N SER A 90 18.66 -0.09 -2.10
CA SER A 90 19.47 0.80 -2.94
C SER A 90 18.66 1.94 -3.60
N CYS A 91 17.34 1.77 -3.66
CA CYS A 91 16.38 2.79 -4.05
C CYS A 91 15.24 2.79 -3.03
N LYS A 92 14.91 3.94 -2.44
CA LYS A 92 13.69 4.07 -1.63
C LYS A 92 12.49 3.96 -2.55
N GLN A 93 11.55 3.08 -2.20
CA GLN A 93 10.48 2.71 -3.11
C GLN A 93 9.16 2.56 -2.37
N PHE A 94 8.08 2.88 -3.06
CA PHE A 94 6.72 2.57 -2.63
C PHE A 94 5.82 2.47 -3.85
N VAL A 95 4.69 1.78 -3.70
CA VAL A 95 3.63 1.77 -4.70
C VAL A 95 2.41 2.48 -4.16
N THR A 96 1.69 3.16 -5.03
CA THR A 96 0.45 3.85 -4.70
C THR A 96 -0.50 3.84 -5.88
N GLY A 97 -1.78 4.12 -5.65
CA GLY A 97 -2.72 4.23 -6.76
C GLY A 97 -4.19 4.02 -6.45
N GLY A 98 -4.93 3.73 -7.52
CA GLY A 98 -6.37 3.53 -7.52
C GLY A 98 -6.82 3.03 -8.89
N LYS A 99 -6.83 3.89 -9.91
CA LYS A 99 -7.06 3.49 -11.31
C LYS A 99 -5.82 2.87 -11.97
N LYS A 100 -4.63 3.36 -11.61
CA LYS A 100 -3.33 2.83 -11.99
C LYS A 100 -2.56 2.39 -10.76
N LEU A 101 -1.64 1.45 -10.90
CA LEU A 101 -0.63 1.12 -9.90
C LEU A 101 0.65 1.82 -10.32
N LEU A 102 1.11 2.77 -9.50
CA LEU A 102 2.33 3.51 -9.74
C LEU A 102 3.42 3.00 -8.80
N LEU A 103 4.61 2.72 -9.33
CA LEU A 103 5.82 2.51 -8.56
C LEU A 103 6.63 3.80 -8.54
N PHE A 104 6.87 4.31 -7.33
CA PHE A 104 7.74 5.43 -7.08
C PHE A 104 9.10 4.93 -6.61
N GLU A 105 10.15 5.50 -7.19
CA GLU A 105 11.54 5.19 -6.86
C GLU A 105 12.33 6.48 -6.66
N ARG A 106 13.09 6.55 -5.56
CA ARG A 106 14.02 7.65 -5.32
C ARG A 106 15.31 7.40 -6.09
N SER A 107 15.56 8.23 -7.10
CA SER A 107 16.77 8.20 -7.92
C SER A 107 17.99 8.70 -7.15
N TRP A 108 19.17 8.43 -7.71
CA TRP A 108 20.49 8.84 -7.18
C TRP A 108 20.64 10.34 -6.91
N MET A 109 19.89 11.21 -7.60
CA MET A 109 19.85 12.67 -7.34
C MET A 109 18.81 13.07 -6.28
N SER A 110 18.35 12.15 -5.45
CA SER A 110 17.26 12.35 -4.49
C SER A 110 15.91 12.79 -5.09
N ARG A 111 15.72 12.62 -6.41
CA ARG A 111 14.44 12.90 -7.07
C ARG A 111 13.58 11.66 -7.13
N TRP A 112 12.30 11.81 -6.86
CA TRP A 112 11.31 10.76 -7.05
C TRP A 112 10.93 10.65 -8.52
N LYS A 113 10.85 9.42 -9.02
CA LYS A 113 10.35 9.09 -10.36
C LYS A 113 9.27 8.03 -10.23
N SER A 114 8.18 8.18 -10.98
CA SER A 114 7.11 7.18 -11.05
C SER A 114 7.15 6.39 -12.36
N SER A 115 6.67 5.15 -12.30
CA SER A 115 6.39 4.29 -13.45
C SER A 115 5.06 3.57 -13.25
N VAL A 116 4.37 3.23 -14.34
CA VAL A 116 3.10 2.50 -14.29
C VAL A 116 3.40 1.01 -14.25
N LEU A 117 3.09 0.34 -13.14
CA LEU A 117 3.15 -1.13 -13.04
C LEU A 117 1.91 -1.80 -13.62
N HIS A 118 0.75 -1.16 -13.48
CA HIS A 118 -0.51 -1.69 -13.96
C HIS A 118 -1.50 -0.57 -14.27
N GLU A 119 -2.25 -0.73 -15.37
CA GLU A 119 -3.37 0.12 -15.75
C GLU A 119 -4.41 -0.73 -16.50
N GLY A 120 -5.69 -0.36 -16.37
CA GLY A 120 -6.80 -1.15 -16.91
C GLY A 120 -7.25 -2.26 -15.95
N GLU A 121 -8.23 -3.06 -16.36
CA GLU A 121 -8.84 -4.12 -15.52
C GLU A 121 -9.54 -3.61 -14.24
N GLY A 122 -9.93 -2.33 -14.24
CA GLY A 122 -10.66 -1.69 -13.15
C GLY A 122 -9.79 -1.21 -11.99
N ASN A 123 -10.45 -0.78 -10.91
CA ASN A 123 -9.76 -0.18 -9.77
C ASN A 123 -8.94 -1.23 -9.01
N ILE A 124 -7.73 -0.86 -8.63
CA ILE A 124 -6.90 -1.60 -7.71
C ILE A 124 -7.40 -1.31 -6.30
N ARG A 125 -7.80 -2.36 -5.58
CA ARG A 125 -8.42 -2.24 -4.24
C ARG A 125 -7.55 -2.75 -3.10
N SER A 126 -6.55 -3.57 -3.42
CA SER A 126 -5.64 -4.12 -2.42
C SER A 126 -4.25 -4.22 -3.00
N VAL A 127 -3.27 -3.89 -2.18
CA VAL A 127 -1.85 -4.06 -2.45
C VAL A 127 -1.13 -4.50 -1.19
N LYS A 128 -0.19 -5.43 -1.35
CA LYS A 128 0.69 -5.92 -0.29
C LYS A 128 2.09 -6.16 -0.86
N TRP A 129 3.09 -5.59 -0.21
CA TRP A 129 4.49 -5.76 -0.57
C TRP A 129 5.18 -6.65 0.47
N ARG A 130 5.89 -7.68 0.03
CA ARG A 130 6.74 -8.53 0.88
C ARG A 130 8.03 -8.91 0.15
N GLY A 131 9.18 -8.65 0.76
CA GLY A 131 10.48 -8.83 0.12
C GLY A 131 10.53 -8.11 -1.24
N HIS A 132 10.88 -8.87 -2.29
CA HIS A 132 10.93 -8.39 -3.68
C HIS A 132 9.57 -8.51 -4.42
N LEU A 133 8.51 -8.95 -3.75
CA LEU A 133 7.22 -9.25 -4.37
C LEU A 133 6.17 -8.19 -4.02
N ILE A 134 5.48 -7.70 -5.05
CA ILE A 134 4.33 -6.81 -4.94
C ILE A 134 3.11 -7.56 -5.45
N ALA A 135 2.16 -7.85 -4.56
CA ALA A 135 0.86 -8.41 -4.92
C ALA A 135 -0.20 -7.31 -4.94
N TRP A 136 -1.02 -7.27 -5.98
CA TRP A 136 -2.18 -6.38 -6.04
C TRP A 136 -3.41 -7.08 -6.61
N ALA A 137 -4.59 -6.59 -6.24
CA ALA A 137 -5.87 -7.09 -6.71
C ALA A 137 -6.67 -5.97 -7.40
N ASN A 138 -7.23 -6.26 -8.58
CA ASN A 138 -8.11 -5.38 -9.34
C ASN A 138 -9.49 -6.01 -9.55
N ASN A 139 -10.28 -5.63 -10.58
CA ASN A 139 -11.59 -6.25 -10.81
C ASN A 139 -11.48 -7.67 -11.40
N MET A 140 -10.36 -7.99 -12.05
CA MET A 140 -10.19 -9.21 -12.86
C MET A 140 -9.44 -10.31 -12.13
N GLY A 141 -8.58 -9.97 -11.17
CA GLY A 141 -7.75 -10.96 -10.49
C GLY A 141 -6.68 -10.35 -9.59
N VAL A 142 -5.83 -11.23 -9.09
CA VAL A 142 -4.61 -10.91 -8.33
C VAL A 142 -3.40 -11.09 -9.22
N LYS A 143 -2.46 -10.16 -9.16
CA LYS A 143 -1.19 -10.21 -9.88
C LYS A 143 -0.04 -10.06 -8.92
N ILE A 144 1.09 -10.68 -9.25
CA ILE A 144 2.33 -10.59 -8.48
C ILE A 144 3.44 -10.09 -9.41
N PHE A 145 4.12 -9.04 -9.01
CA PHE A 145 5.28 -8.47 -9.68
C PHE A 145 6.51 -8.65 -8.81
N ASP A 146 7.57 -9.15 -9.43
CA ASP A 146 8.89 -9.25 -8.82
C ASP A 146 9.74 -8.05 -9.26
N ILE A 147 10.17 -7.23 -8.29
CA ILE A 147 10.95 -6.02 -8.54
C ILE A 147 12.39 -6.32 -8.96
N THR A 148 12.92 -7.50 -8.62
CA THR A 148 14.27 -7.92 -8.96
C THR A 148 14.35 -8.29 -10.44
N SER A 149 13.44 -9.15 -10.91
CA SER A 149 13.33 -9.50 -12.33
C SER A 149 12.61 -8.44 -13.17
N LYS A 150 11.92 -7.49 -12.52
CA LYS A 150 11.07 -6.45 -13.13
C LYS A 150 9.97 -7.05 -14.01
N GLN A 151 9.41 -8.16 -13.59
CA GLN A 151 8.38 -8.87 -14.34
C GLN A 151 7.19 -9.26 -13.48
N ARG A 152 6.03 -9.34 -14.11
CA ARG A 152 4.85 -9.96 -13.51
C ARG A 152 5.00 -11.47 -13.60
N ILE A 153 5.08 -12.14 -12.45
CA ILE A 153 5.35 -13.58 -12.36
C ILE A 153 4.06 -14.41 -12.22
N THR A 154 2.95 -13.80 -11.79
CA THR A 154 1.69 -14.52 -11.54
C THR A 154 0.46 -13.69 -11.93
N ASN A 155 -0.58 -14.37 -12.41
CA ASN A 155 -1.93 -13.84 -12.57
C ASN A 155 -2.95 -14.88 -12.11
N VAL A 156 -3.58 -14.64 -10.96
CA VAL A 156 -4.65 -15.48 -10.41
C VAL A 156 -5.99 -14.84 -10.79
N PRO A 157 -6.79 -15.45 -11.69
CA PRO A 157 -8.07 -14.90 -12.07
C PRO A 157 -9.03 -14.92 -10.90
N ARG A 158 -9.98 -13.98 -10.91
CA ARG A 158 -11.11 -13.96 -10.00
C ARG A 158 -12.04 -15.15 -10.27
N ASP A 159 -12.44 -15.84 -9.21
CA ASP A 159 -13.27 -17.05 -9.32
C ASP A 159 -14.69 -16.74 -9.78
N ASP A 160 -15.37 -15.86 -9.06
CA ASP A 160 -16.76 -15.50 -9.33
C ASP A 160 -16.86 -14.10 -9.93
N ILE A 161 -17.02 -14.06 -11.26
CA ILE A 161 -17.20 -12.83 -12.03
C ILE A 161 -18.59 -12.20 -11.84
N SER A 162 -19.57 -12.93 -11.29
CA SER A 162 -20.93 -12.42 -11.06
C SER A 162 -20.99 -11.50 -9.82
N LEU A 163 -20.11 -11.72 -8.84
CA LEU A 163 -20.01 -10.87 -7.66
C LEU A 163 -19.52 -9.48 -8.08
N ARG A 164 -20.06 -8.42 -7.48
CA ARG A 164 -19.60 -7.05 -7.73
C ARG A 164 -18.23 -6.79 -7.08
N PRO A 165 -17.16 -6.41 -7.82
CA PRO A 165 -15.81 -6.25 -7.26
C PRO A 165 -15.70 -5.18 -6.15
N ASP A 166 -16.58 -4.19 -6.15
CA ASP A 166 -16.68 -3.11 -5.15
C ASP A 166 -17.38 -3.56 -3.87
N MET A 167 -18.30 -4.53 -3.94
CA MET A 167 -18.98 -5.11 -2.78
C MET A 167 -18.20 -6.26 -2.13
N TYR A 168 -17.38 -6.95 -2.92
CA TYR A 168 -16.58 -8.09 -2.48
C TYR A 168 -15.10 -7.82 -2.78
N PRO A 169 -14.42 -6.94 -2.02
CA PRO A 169 -13.02 -6.62 -2.25
C PRO A 169 -12.13 -7.83 -1.92
N CYS A 170 -11.08 -8.02 -2.71
CA CYS A 170 -10.07 -9.04 -2.46
C CYS A 170 -9.21 -8.67 -1.24
N SER A 171 -9.03 -9.62 -0.33
CA SER A 171 -8.08 -9.54 0.78
C SER A 171 -6.79 -10.27 0.41
N LEU A 172 -5.65 -9.63 0.71
CA LEU A 172 -4.32 -10.18 0.44
C LEU A 172 -3.53 -10.21 1.75
N CYS A 173 -2.91 -11.35 2.05
CA CYS A 173 -2.06 -11.52 3.23
C CYS A 173 -0.86 -12.40 2.90
N TRP A 174 0.35 -11.88 3.09
CA TRP A 174 1.56 -12.70 3.01
C TRP A 174 1.69 -13.48 4.33
N LYS A 175 1.63 -14.81 4.26
CA LYS A 175 1.88 -15.69 5.41
C LYS A 175 3.36 -15.72 5.75
N ASP A 176 4.18 -15.76 4.71
CA ASP A 176 5.63 -15.77 4.76
C ASP A 176 6.19 -15.14 3.47
N ASN A 177 7.48 -15.31 3.20
CA ASN A 177 8.16 -14.66 2.07
C ASN A 177 7.80 -15.26 0.70
N VAL A 178 7.11 -16.40 0.66
CA VAL A 178 6.80 -17.14 -0.58
C VAL A 178 5.33 -17.53 -0.71
N THR A 179 4.55 -17.41 0.37
CA THR A 179 3.14 -17.82 0.43
C THR A 179 2.22 -16.60 0.56
N LEU A 180 1.43 -16.34 -0.47
CA LEU A 180 0.37 -15.33 -0.47
C LEU A 180 -0.99 -16.02 -0.29
N ILE A 181 -1.74 -15.60 0.72
CA ILE A 181 -3.14 -15.97 0.92
C ILE A 181 -4.03 -14.94 0.22
N ILE A 182 -4.96 -15.43 -0.60
CA ILE A 182 -5.93 -14.64 -1.36
C ILE A 182 -7.34 -15.00 -0.90
N GLY A 183 -8.03 -14.05 -0.28
CA GLY A 183 -9.45 -14.19 0.07
C GLY A 183 -10.33 -13.35 -0.86
N TRP A 184 -11.31 -13.94 -1.52
CA TRP A 184 -12.23 -13.22 -2.40
C TRP A 184 -13.63 -13.85 -2.44
N GLY A 185 -14.63 -13.12 -1.94
CA GLY A 185 -16.00 -13.64 -1.85
C GLY A 185 -16.07 -14.80 -0.88
N THR A 186 -16.44 -15.99 -1.38
CA THR A 186 -16.50 -17.25 -0.62
C THR A 186 -15.25 -18.12 -0.80
N SER A 187 -14.24 -17.65 -1.53
CA SER A 187 -13.02 -18.41 -1.88
C SER A 187 -11.81 -17.95 -1.07
N VAL A 188 -10.96 -18.90 -0.68
CA VAL A 188 -9.62 -18.69 -0.10
C VAL A 188 -8.63 -19.58 -0.84
N LYS A 189 -7.52 -18.99 -1.28
CA LYS A 189 -6.42 -19.66 -1.98
C LYS A 189 -5.09 -19.36 -1.32
#